data_AF-A0A2Z5JEM8-F1
#
_entry.id   AF-A0A2Z5JEM8-F1
#
_cell.length_a   1.000
_cell.length_b   1.000
_cell.length_c   1.000
_cell.angle_alpha   90.00
_cell.angle_beta   90.00
_cell.angle_gamma   90.00
#
_symmetry.space_group_name_H-M   'P 1'
#
loop_
_entity.id
_entity.type
_entity.pdbx_description
1 polymer ?
#
loop_
_entity_poly.entity_id
_entity_poly.type
_entity_poly.pdbx_seq_one_letter_code
_entity_poly.pdbx_strand_id
1 'polypeptide(L)' 'MGAAPLHLGAVRIEAFGGGELIAMDGARAASLSRSLGARRAIPVHYDSWGHFTEGHEQIAARPTEAVLANRLLDR' A
#
# COMPACT_ATOMS: atom_id res chain seq x y z
N MET A 1 0.82 13.67 -15.46
CA MET A 1 0.10 12.75 -14.55
C MET A 1 1.11 11.76 -13.99
N GLY A 2 1.41 11.82 -12.69
CA GLY A 2 2.44 11.00 -12.04
C GLY A 2 1.92 9.71 -11.41
N ALA A 3 2.84 8.85 -11.01
CA ALA A 3 2.58 7.66 -10.20
C ALA A 3 3.35 7.75 -8.87
N ALA A 4 2.80 7.16 -7.82
CA ALA A 4 3.39 7.08 -6.49
C ALA A 4 3.66 5.60 -6.14
N PRO A 5 4.92 5.13 -6.16
CA PRO A 5 5.28 3.84 -5.60
C PRO A 5 5.25 3.93 -4.06
N LEU A 6 4.45 3.07 -3.41
CA LEU A 6 4.19 3.15 -1.96
C LEU A 6 4.38 1.80 -1.28
N HIS A 7 5.10 1.78 -0.16
CA HIS A 7 5.21 0.60 0.70
C HIS A 7 3.89 0.38 1.44
N LEU A 8 3.15 -0.68 1.08
CA LEU A 8 1.82 -0.96 1.61
C LEU A 8 1.78 -2.27 2.40
N GLY A 9 0.58 -2.65 2.85
CA GLY A 9 0.28 -3.95 3.44
C GLY A 9 0.03 -3.90 4.95
N ALA A 10 -0.23 -2.71 5.48
CA ALA A 10 -0.81 -2.48 6.80
C ALA A 10 -0.05 -3.20 7.94
N VAL A 11 1.28 -3.15 7.88
CA VAL A 11 2.14 -3.84 8.84
C VAL A 11 2.02 -3.19 10.22
N ARG A 12 1.86 -4.03 11.25
CA ARG A 12 1.91 -3.68 12.67
C ARG A 12 2.79 -4.69 13.39
N ILE A 13 3.70 -4.21 14.22
CA ILE A 13 4.61 -5.06 15.01
C ILE A 13 4.61 -4.51 16.44
N GLU A 14 4.13 -5.28 17.42
CA GLU A 14 4.09 -4.81 18.82
C GLU A 14 5.47 -4.40 19.34
N ALA A 15 6.49 -5.23 19.06
CA ALA A 15 7.87 -4.96 19.44
C ALA A 15 8.50 -3.76 18.69
N PHE A 16 7.87 -3.28 17.61
CA PHE A 16 8.37 -2.20 16.78
C PHE A 16 7.24 -1.29 16.31
N GLY A 17 7.06 -0.17 17.01
CA GLY A 17 5.96 0.77 16.75
C GLY A 17 4.74 0.58 17.66
N GLY A 18 4.79 -0.33 18.65
CA GLY A 18 3.76 -0.42 19.69
C GLY A 18 2.36 -0.72 19.15
N GLY A 19 2.29 -1.53 18.09
CA GLY A 19 1.03 -1.86 17.42
C GLY A 19 0.57 -0.83 16.39
N GLU A 20 1.26 0.31 16.24
CA GLU A 20 0.95 1.29 15.19
C GLU A 20 1.34 0.80 13.78
N LEU A 21 0.73 1.43 12.77
CA LEU A 21 1.08 1.18 11.37
C LEU A 21 2.51 1.62 11.08
N ILE A 22 3.36 0.68 10.68
CA ILE A 22 4.73 0.95 10.23
C ILE A 22 4.87 0.89 8.70
N ALA A 23 3.92 0.26 8.01
CA ALA A 23 3.70 0.40 6.57
C ALA A 23 2.30 0.97 6.33
N MET A 24 2.09 1.66 5.21
CA MET A 24 0.80 2.26 4.92
C MET A 24 -0.26 1.18 4.67
N ASP A 25 -1.48 1.43 5.10
CA ASP A 25 -2.66 0.71 4.61
C ASP A 25 -3.16 1.37 3.31
N GLY A 26 -4.11 0.72 2.64
CA GLY A 26 -4.71 1.26 1.42
C GLY A 26 -5.43 2.59 1.64
N ALA A 27 -5.92 2.89 2.85
CA ALA A 27 -6.58 4.15 3.15
C ALA A 27 -5.60 5.34 3.18
N ARG A 28 -4.45 5.17 3.85
CA ARG A 28 -3.34 6.14 3.84
C ARG A 28 -2.76 6.29 2.45
N ALA A 29 -2.65 5.20 1.68
CA ALA A 29 -2.19 5.24 0.29
C ALA A 29 -3.10 6.10 -0.60
N ALA A 30 -4.41 5.92 -0.42
CA ALA A 30 -5.41 6.69 -1.13
C ALA A 30 -5.34 8.18 -0.80
N SER A 31 -5.18 8.51 0.48
CA SER A 31 -5.02 9.89 0.95
C SER A 31 -3.78 10.56 0.38
N LEU A 32 -2.62 9.91 0.49
CA LEU A 32 -1.35 10.46 0.00
C LEU A 32 -1.37 10.66 -1.52
N SER A 33 -1.92 9.70 -2.27
CA SER A 33 -1.99 9.80 -3.73
C SER A 33 -2.82 11.01 -4.19
N ARG A 34 -3.93 11.31 -3.49
CA ARG A 34 -4.71 12.53 -3.74
C ARG A 34 -3.91 13.80 -3.44
N SER A 35 -3.24 13.85 -2.29
CA SER A 35 -2.42 15.02 -1.91
C SER A 35 -1.28 15.28 -2.89
N LEU A 36 -0.71 14.23 -3.48
CA LEU A 36 0.35 14.32 -4.49
C LEU A 36 -0.16 14.64 -5.90
N GLY A 37 -1.49 14.64 -6.13
CA GLY A 37 -2.04 14.67 -7.49
C GLY A 37 -1.61 13.46 -8.33
N ALA A 38 -1.24 12.36 -7.68
CA ALA A 38 -0.81 11.13 -8.34
C ALA A 38 -2.05 10.37 -8.81
N ARG A 39 -2.10 10.07 -10.12
CA ARG A 39 -3.22 9.33 -10.70
C ARG A 39 -3.15 7.83 -10.40
N ARG A 40 -1.98 7.32 -9.98
CA ARG A 40 -1.76 5.89 -9.69
C ARG A 40 -0.93 5.72 -8.43
N ALA A 41 -1.42 4.93 -7.49
CA ALA A 41 -0.64 4.29 -6.44
C ALA A 41 -0.14 2.95 -6.97
N ILE A 42 1.16 2.66 -6.79
CA ILE A 42 1.76 1.38 -7.15
C ILE A 42 2.26 0.75 -5.84
N PRO A 43 1.60 -0.29 -5.32
CA PRO A 43 1.99 -0.93 -4.09
C PRO A 43 3.29 -1.67 -4.32
N VAL A 44 4.24 -1.47 -3.42
CA VAL A 44 5.48 -2.23 -3.34
C VAL A 44 5.56 -2.85 -1.95
N HIS A 45 6.18 -4.03 -1.86
CA HIS A 45 6.50 -4.71 -0.60
C HIS A 45 5.30 -4.79 0.36
N TYR A 46 4.24 -5.47 -0.07
CA TYR A 46 2.98 -5.65 0.67
C TYR A 46 2.69 -7.12 1.04
N ASP A 47 3.66 -8.01 0.80
CA ASP A 47 3.55 -9.45 1.00
C ASP A 47 4.89 -10.06 1.47
N SER A 48 5.02 -11.38 1.36
CA SER A 48 6.25 -12.15 1.65
C SER A 48 6.61 -12.34 3.14
N TRP A 49 6.16 -11.48 4.05
CA TRP A 49 6.34 -11.66 5.52
C TRP A 49 5.01 -11.83 6.27
N GLY A 50 5.03 -12.54 7.41
CA GLY A 50 3.84 -12.81 8.22
C GLY A 50 3.23 -11.59 8.94
N HIS A 51 3.87 -10.42 8.87
CA HIS A 51 3.37 -9.20 9.51
C HIS A 51 2.46 -8.36 8.60
N PHE A 52 2.36 -8.70 7.31
CA PHE A 52 1.47 -8.03 6.38
C PHE A 52 0.01 -8.46 6.62
N THR A 53 -0.88 -7.49 6.69
CA THR A 53 -2.32 -7.72 6.98
C THR A 53 -3.24 -7.27 5.84
N GLU A 54 -2.72 -6.50 4.88
CA GLU A 54 -3.39 -6.20 3.62
C GLU A 54 -2.58 -6.75 2.45
N GLY A 55 -3.17 -7.66 1.67
CA GLY A 55 -2.61 -8.15 0.41
C GLY A 55 -3.15 -7.38 -0.79
N HIS A 56 -2.83 -7.87 -1.99
CA HIS A 56 -3.20 -7.24 -3.26
C HIS A 56 -4.70 -6.90 -3.36
N GLU A 57 -5.58 -7.85 -3.01
CA GLU A 57 -7.03 -7.65 -3.09
C GLU A 57 -7.55 -6.62 -2.09
N GLN A 58 -7.08 -6.66 -0.83
CA GLN A 58 -7.46 -5.66 0.18
C GLN A 58 -7.02 -4.25 -0.23
N ILE A 59 -5.81 -4.12 -0.78
CA ILE A 59 -5.28 -2.86 -1.29
C ILE A 59 -6.11 -2.37 -2.48
N ALA A 60 -6.44 -3.26 -3.43
CA ALA A 60 -7.27 -2.94 -4.61
C ALA A 60 -8.69 -2.52 -4.27
N ALA A 61 -9.26 -3.08 -3.20
CA ALA A 61 -10.58 -2.73 -2.72
C ALA A 61 -10.65 -1.33 -2.08
N ARG A 62 -9.54 -0.63 -1.89
CA ARG A 62 -9.50 0.76 -1.42
C ARG A 62 -9.45 1.69 -2.63
N PRO A 63 -10.60 2.18 -3.13
CA PRO A 63 -10.64 3.02 -4.31
C PRO A 63 -9.86 4.31 -4.05
N THR A 64 -8.67 4.37 -4.61
CA THR A 64 -8.22 5.60 -5.25
C THR A 64 -8.64 5.47 -6.71
N GLU A 65 -8.82 6.57 -7.45
CA GLU A 65 -8.81 6.50 -8.93
C GLU A 65 -7.48 5.92 -9.50
N ALA A 66 -6.57 5.51 -8.62
CA ALA A 66 -5.41 4.70 -8.87
C ALA A 66 -5.78 3.33 -9.42
N VAL A 67 -5.52 3.17 -10.70
CA VAL A 67 -5.27 1.85 -11.28
C VAL A 67 -4.00 1.30 -10.64
N LEU A 68 -4.16 0.24 -9.85
CA LEU A 68 -3.07 -0.64 -9.44
C LEU A 68 -2.53 -1.34 -10.68
N ALA A 69 -1.47 -0.79 -11.26
CA ALA A 69 -0.71 -1.47 -12.31
C ALA A 69 0.33 -2.35 -11.62
N ASN A 70 -0.07 -3.54 -11.15
CA ASN A 70 0.89 -4.56 -10.74
C ASN A 70 1.32 -5.35 -11.99
N ARG A 71 2.58 -5.21 -12.40
CA ARG A 71 3.20 -6.05 -13.45
C ARG A 71 4.62 -6.51 -13.08
N LEU A 72 5.07 -6.33 -11.84
CA LEU A 72 6.48 -6.52 -11.50
C LEU A 72 6.80 -7.54 -10.39
N LEU A 73 5.84 -8.30 -9.87
CA LEU A 73 6.13 -9.29 -8.83
C LEU A 73 5.43 -10.64 -9.09
N ASP A 74 5.60 -11.19 -10.29
CA ASP A 74 5.41 -12.63 -10.53
C ASP A 74 6.79 -13.30 -10.48
N ARG A 75 7.14 -13.87 -9.32
CA ARG A 75 8.19 -14.89 -9.15
C ARG A 75 7.72 -15.90 -8.12
#